data_AF-A0A832CBH7-F1
#
_entry.id   AF-A0A832CBH7-F1
#
_cell.length_a   1.000
_cell.length_b   1.000
_cell.length_c   1.000
_cell.angle_alpha   90.00
_cell.angle_beta   90.00
_cell.angle_gamma   90.00
#
_symmetry.space_group_name_H-M   'P 1'
#
loop_
_entity.id
_entity.type
_entity.pdbx_description
1 polymer ?
#
loop_
_entity_poly.entity_id
_entity_poly.type
_entity_poly.pdbx_seq_one_letter_code
_entity_poly.pdbx_strand_id
1 'polypeptide(L)'
;ERISVDTMPIVGEEEIAEAVKAVSRLHRAEVLVLAGGLMGGKISEEVKKLRRSGIRVISLSMFGSVPEVSDIVVSDPVMAGTLAVMHISERAKFDIDRVRGRRV
;
A
#
# COMPACT_ATOMS: atom_id res chain seq x y z
N GLU A 1 -8.08 -7.14 -19.09
CA GLU A 1 -7.94 -6.20 -17.96
C GLU A 1 -7.29 -4.90 -18.40
N ARG A 2 -7.56 -3.82 -17.68
CA ARG A 2 -6.84 -2.55 -17.79
C ARG A 2 -6.46 -2.13 -16.38
N ILE A 3 -5.17 -2.03 -16.12
CA ILE A 3 -4.61 -1.59 -14.85
C ILE A 3 -3.84 -0.31 -15.14
N SER A 4 -4.15 0.77 -14.42
CA SER A 4 -3.38 2.02 -14.45
C SER A 4 -2.60 2.15 -13.14
N VAL A 5 -1.44 2.80 -13.22
CA VAL A 5 -0.60 3.08 -12.04
C VAL A 5 -0.54 4.59 -11.88
N ASP A 6 -1.23 5.08 -10.85
CA ASP A 6 -1.29 6.50 -10.53
C ASP A 6 -0.34 6.78 -9.36
N THR A 7 0.47 7.84 -9.47
CA THR A 7 1.50 8.15 -8.47
C THR A 7 1.51 9.63 -8.12
N MET A 8 1.83 9.94 -6.87
CA MET A 8 2.02 11.31 -6.39
C MET A 8 3.18 11.37 -5.40
N PRO A 9 4.23 12.18 -5.63
CA PRO A 9 5.29 12.37 -4.65
C PRO A 9 4.81 13.31 -3.54
N ILE A 10 4.85 12.85 -2.29
CA ILE A 10 4.39 13.61 -1.12
C ILE A 10 5.23 13.23 0.10
N VAL A 11 5.53 14.21 0.94
CA VAL A 11 6.34 14.06 2.16
C VAL A 11 5.66 14.80 3.32
N GLY A 12 5.99 14.44 4.56
CA GLY A 12 5.35 14.97 5.76
C GLY A 12 4.28 14.02 6.31
N GLU A 13 4.22 13.89 7.64
CA GLU A 13 3.33 12.91 8.28
C GLU A 13 1.86 13.21 8.03
N GLU A 14 1.46 14.48 8.16
CA GLU A 14 0.06 14.89 8.02
C GLU A 14 -0.40 14.85 6.57
N GLU A 15 0.46 15.33 5.66
CA GLU A 15 0.23 15.36 4.23
C GLU A 15 0.10 13.95 3.66
N ILE A 16 1.00 13.03 4.04
CA ILE A 16 0.90 11.62 3.64
C ILE A 16 -0.36 10.99 4.24
N ALA A 17 -0.66 11.22 5.53
CA ALA A 17 -1.85 10.64 6.17
C ALA A 17 -3.15 11.11 5.48
N GLU A 18 -3.25 12.38 5.12
CA GLU A 18 -4.38 12.92 4.37
C GLU A 18 -4.51 12.27 2.98
N ALA A 19 -3.39 12.10 2.27
CA ALA A 19 -3.38 11.41 0.98
C ALA A 19 -3.83 9.94 1.12
N VAL A 20 -3.31 9.21 2.10
CA VAL A 20 -3.72 7.81 2.39
C VAL A 20 -5.22 7.73 2.65
N LYS A 21 -5.76 8.65 3.47
CA LYS A 21 -7.20 8.74 3.73
C LYS A 21 -8.01 8.98 2.46
N ALA A 22 -7.53 9.87 1.58
CA ALA A 22 -8.20 10.22 0.33
C ALA A 22 -8.31 9.04 -0.65
N VAL A 23 -7.39 8.07 -0.60
CA VAL A 23 -7.40 6.87 -1.46
C VAL A 23 -8.72 6.10 -1.34
N SER A 24 -9.36 6.08 -0.16
CA SER A 24 -10.67 5.44 0.05
C SER A 24 -11.81 6.00 -0.82
N ARG A 25 -11.63 7.19 -1.39
CA ARG A 25 -12.59 7.89 -2.24
C ARG A 25 -12.20 7.87 -3.73
N LEU A 26 -11.05 7.29 -4.06
CA LEU A 26 -10.60 7.18 -5.45
C LEU A 26 -11.36 6.05 -6.15
N HIS A 27 -12.03 6.40 -7.25
CA HIS A 27 -12.77 5.43 -8.03
C HIS A 27 -11.83 4.41 -8.68
N ARG A 28 -12.09 3.11 -8.47
CA ARG A 28 -11.32 1.95 -8.95
C ARG A 28 -9.96 1.72 -8.27
N ALA A 29 -9.66 2.39 -7.14
CA ALA A 29 -8.45 2.10 -6.39
C ALA A 29 -8.59 0.77 -5.62
N GLU A 30 -7.63 -0.15 -5.80
CA GLU A 30 -7.63 -1.48 -5.18
C GLU A 30 -6.40 -1.74 -4.31
N VAL A 31 -5.24 -1.19 -4.70
CA VAL A 31 -3.97 -1.35 -3.99
C VAL A 31 -3.30 0.01 -3.83
N LEU A 32 -2.76 0.27 -2.63
CA LEU A 32 -1.86 1.37 -2.33
C LEU A 32 -0.46 0.84 -2.03
N VAL A 33 0.56 1.44 -2.64
CA VAL A 33 1.97 1.19 -2.29
C VAL A 33 2.53 2.41 -1.58
N LEU A 34 3.00 2.23 -0.34
CA LEU A 34 3.71 3.26 0.42
C LEU A 34 5.23 3.07 0.27
N ALA A 35 5.87 4.02 -0.40
CA ALA A 35 7.29 4.02 -0.69
C ALA A 35 8.01 5.20 0.00
N GLY A 36 8.87 4.89 0.97
CA GLY A 36 9.68 5.88 1.70
C GLY A 36 10.64 5.20 2.65
N GLY A 37 11.49 6.00 3.33
CA GLY A 37 12.48 5.50 4.29
C GLY A 37 11.97 5.41 5.74
N LEU A 38 10.99 6.25 6.11
CA LEU A 38 10.38 6.26 7.44
C LEU A 38 8.94 6.78 7.34
N MET A 39 7.97 5.99 7.81
CA MET A 39 6.56 6.40 7.90
C MET A 39 5.90 5.79 9.14
N GLY A 40 5.13 6.59 9.86
CA GLY A 40 4.48 6.18 11.11
C GLY A 40 3.37 7.14 11.55
N GLY A 41 3.03 7.09 12.84
CA GLY A 41 2.09 8.05 13.44
C GLY A 41 0.71 8.05 12.76
N LYS A 42 0.22 9.22 12.36
CA LYS A 42 -1.07 9.40 11.68
C LYS A 42 -1.17 8.58 10.38
N ILE A 43 -0.06 8.35 9.69
CA ILE A 43 -0.05 7.53 8.46
C ILE A 43 -0.50 6.11 8.78
N SER A 44 0.03 5.51 9.85
CA SER A 44 -0.33 4.16 10.29
C SER A 44 -1.81 4.05 10.67
N GLU A 45 -2.37 5.08 11.30
CA GLU A 45 -3.80 5.12 11.64
C GLU A 45 -4.70 5.19 10.40
N GLU A 46 -4.32 5.99 9.40
CA GLU A 46 -5.05 6.06 8.14
C GLU A 46 -4.88 4.78 7.29
N VAL A 47 -3.71 4.13 7.32
CA VAL A 47 -3.52 2.81 6.69
C VAL A 47 -4.46 1.77 7.29
N LYS A 48 -4.59 1.71 8.63
CA LYS A 48 -5.55 0.81 9.29
C LYS A 48 -6.99 1.08 8.84
N LYS A 49 -7.38 2.35 8.68
CA LYS A 49 -8.71 2.74 8.20
C LYS A 49 -8.93 2.36 6.74
N LEU A 50 -7.94 2.62 5.89
CA LEU A 50 -7.97 2.31 4.46
C LEU A 50 -8.09 0.81 4.19
N ARG A 51 -7.36 -0.03 4.93
CA ARG A 51 -7.49 -1.48 4.81
C ARG A 51 -8.88 -2.00 5.12
N ARG A 52 -9.58 -1.36 6.07
CA ARG A 52 -10.98 -1.70 6.38
C ARG A 52 -11.97 -1.33 5.27
N SER A 53 -11.61 -0.44 4.34
CA SER A 53 -12.42 -0.15 3.15
C SER A 53 -12.16 -1.12 1.99
N GLY A 54 -11.34 -2.16 2.20
CA GLY A 54 -11.07 -3.20 1.20
C GLY A 54 -9.83 -2.95 0.33
N ILE A 55 -9.16 -1.81 0.49
CA ILE A 55 -7.94 -1.48 -0.28
C ILE A 55 -6.73 -2.15 0.37
N ARG A 56 -5.94 -2.88 -0.43
CA ARG A 56 -4.71 -3.51 0.06
C ARG A 56 -3.58 -2.51 0.15
N VAL A 57 -2.75 -2.64 1.18
CA VAL A 57 -1.60 -1.77 1.39
C VAL A 57 -0.32 -2.59 1.40
N ILE A 58 0.57 -2.26 0.46
CA ILE A 58 1.95 -2.74 0.42
C ILE A 58 2.83 -1.62 0.95
N SER A 59 3.72 -1.92 1.91
CA SER A 59 4.75 -0.97 2.32
C SER A 59 6.12 -1.48 1.94
N LEU A 60 7.04 -0.57 1.64
CA LEU A 60 8.46 -0.94 1.60
C LEU A 60 9.00 -1.35 2.97
N SER A 61 10.12 -2.06 2.99
CA SER A 61 10.88 -2.29 4.22
C SER A 61 11.51 -0.97 4.69
N MET A 62 10.77 -0.25 5.53
CA MET A 62 11.10 1.10 6.02
C MET A 62 11.06 1.19 7.55
N PHE A 63 11.54 2.29 8.12
CA PHE A 63 11.38 2.58 9.55
C PHE A 63 9.98 3.11 9.88
N GLY A 64 9.62 3.06 11.17
CA GLY A 64 8.32 3.52 11.67
C GLY A 64 7.28 2.40 11.73
N SER A 65 6.04 2.78 12.02
CA SER A 65 4.96 1.82 12.32
C SER A 65 4.11 1.41 11.11
N VAL A 66 4.30 2.02 9.94
CA VAL A 66 3.54 1.66 8.72
C VAL A 66 3.74 0.19 8.29
N PRO A 67 4.97 -0.37 8.31
CA PRO A 67 5.19 -1.78 7.98
C PRO A 67 4.43 -2.77 8.86
N GLU A 68 4.12 -2.40 10.11
CA GLU A 68 3.41 -3.27 11.06
C GLU A 68 1.91 -3.36 10.76
N VAL A 69 1.36 -2.36 10.07
CA VAL A 69 -0.08 -2.23 9.81
C VAL A 69 -0.45 -2.45 8.35
N SER A 70 0.55 -2.71 7.49
CA SER A 70 0.36 -3.02 6.07
C SER A 70 -0.03 -4.49 5.85
N ASP A 71 -0.57 -4.83 4.67
CA ASP A 71 -0.93 -6.23 4.35
C ASP A 71 0.32 -7.08 4.11
N ILE A 72 1.33 -6.52 3.44
CA ILE A 72 2.63 -7.16 3.17
C ILE A 72 3.74 -6.09 3.16
N VAL A 73 4.93 -6.49 3.60
CA VAL A 73 6.14 -5.66 3.55
C VAL A 73 7.08 -6.22 2.48
N VAL A 74 7.52 -5.38 1.54
CA VAL A 74 8.38 -5.79 0.43
C VAL A 74 9.63 -4.91 0.39
N SER A 75 10.80 -5.52 0.35
CA SER A 75 12.07 -4.79 0.45
C SER A 75 12.45 -4.12 -0.86
N ASP A 76 12.29 -4.83 -1.98
CA ASP A 76 12.59 -4.31 -3.31
C ASP A 76 11.39 -3.49 -3.86
N PRO A 77 11.58 -2.19 -4.17
CA PRO A 77 10.49 -1.34 -4.65
C PRO A 77 9.95 -1.77 -6.02
N VAL A 78 10.78 -2.37 -6.87
CA VAL A 78 10.35 -2.87 -8.18
C VAL A 78 9.40 -4.06 -7.98
N MET A 79 9.76 -5.01 -7.12
CA MET A 79 8.91 -6.13 -6.73
C MET A 79 7.61 -5.68 -6.06
N ALA A 80 7.64 -4.67 -5.20
CA ALA A 80 6.43 -4.13 -4.58
C ALA A 80 5.41 -3.68 -5.63
N GLY A 81 5.87 -3.00 -6.68
CA GLY A 81 5.04 -2.59 -7.81
C GLY A 81 4.50 -3.76 -8.63
N THR A 82 5.32 -4.77 -8.92
CA THR A 82 4.86 -5.93 -9.70
C THR A 82 3.83 -6.76 -8.92
N LEU A 83 4.02 -6.96 -7.61
CA LEU A 83 3.06 -7.66 -6.76
C LEU A 83 1.73 -6.91 -6.64
N ALA A 84 1.77 -5.57 -6.60
CA ALA A 84 0.55 -4.75 -6.62
C ALA A 84 -0.29 -5.03 -7.87
N VAL A 85 0.34 -4.99 -9.05
CA VAL A 85 -0.34 -5.26 -10.33
C VAL A 85 -0.81 -6.71 -10.41
N MET A 86 0.01 -7.66 -9.97
CA MET A 86 -0.35 -9.08 -9.95
C MET A 86 -1.53 -9.37 -9.03
N HIS A 87 -1.71 -8.64 -7.93
CA HIS A 87 -2.88 -8.81 -7.06
C HIS A 87 -4.18 -8.36 -7.72
N ILE A 88 -4.13 -7.27 -8.49
CA ILE A 88 -5.29 -6.70 -9.21
C ILE A 88 -5.63 -7.53 -10.47
N SER A 89 -4.64 -8.13 -11.09
CA SER A 89 -4.81 -8.88 -12.35
C SER A 89 -5.68 -10.13 -12.17
N GLU A 90 -6.77 -10.23 -12.93
CA GLU A 90 -7.61 -11.44 -13.01
C GLU A 90 -6.88 -12.63 -13.66
N ARG A 91 -5.76 -12.35 -14.34
CA ARG A 91 -4.95 -13.35 -15.04
C ARG A 91 -3.83 -13.91 -14.16
N ALA A 92 -3.43 -13.19 -13.12
CA ALA A 92 -2.42 -13.65 -12.18
C ALA A 92 -3.06 -14.49 -11.07
N LYS A 93 -2.30 -15.47 -10.55
CA LYS A 93 -2.74 -16.31 -9.41
C LYS A 93 -2.30 -15.75 -8.05
N PHE A 94 -1.56 -14.65 -8.06
CA PHE A 94 -1.01 -14.04 -6.86
C PHE A 94 -2.12 -13.28 -6.13
N ASP A 95 -2.16 -13.45 -4.81
CA ASP A 95 -3.14 -12.79 -3.96
C ASP A 95 -2.47 -12.43 -2.64
N ILE A 96 -2.47 -11.14 -2.30
CA ILE A 96 -1.90 -10.60 -1.06
C ILE A 96 -2.54 -11.27 0.16
N ASP A 97 -3.82 -11.65 0.08
CA ASP A 97 -4.54 -12.28 1.18
C ASP A 97 -3.92 -13.62 1.60
N ARG A 98 -3.26 -14.32 0.67
CA ARG A 98 -2.58 -15.60 0.92
C ARG A 98 -1.22 -15.44 1.59
N VAL A 99 -0.68 -14.22 1.64
CA VAL A 99 0.67 -13.92 2.14
C VAL A 99 0.67 -12.77 3.16
N ARG A 100 -0.49 -12.44 3.74
CA ARG A 100 -0.62 -11.36 4.73
C ARG A 100 0.35 -11.54 5.90
N GLY A 101 0.93 -10.42 6.34
CA GLY A 101 1.87 -10.36 7.45
C GLY A 101 3.28 -10.85 7.12
N ARG A 102 3.52 -11.37 5.90
CA ARG A 102 4.88 -11.73 5.47
C ARG A 102 5.69 -10.48 5.15
N ARG A 103 7.01 -10.63 5.33
CA ARG A 103 8.03 -9.68 4.90
C ARG A 103 8.90 -10.37 3.84
N VAL A 104 9.12 -9.73 2.70
CA VAL A 104 9.80 -10.30 1.53
C VAL A 104 10.87 -9.34 1.01
#